data_AF-A0A1H1L938-F1
#
_entry.id   AF-A0A1H1L938-F1
#
_cell.length_a   1.000
_cell.length_b   1.000
_cell.length_c   1.000
_cell.angle_alpha   90.00
_cell.angle_beta   90.00
_cell.angle_gamma   90.00
#
_symmetry.space_group_name_H-M   'P 1'
#
loop_
_entity.id
_entity.type
_entity.pdbx_description
1 polymer ?
#
loop_
_entity_poly.entity_id
_entity_poly.type
_entity_poly.pdbx_seq_one_letter_code
_entity_poly.pdbx_strand_id
1 'polypeptide(L)'
;MKKMKKIGIILVLIIAAFGCSENEYEAPYGDFNSFSWLTTKSTTDTDYVVALNEFIGLYDVSNNSISHNWYLPEGTSLLNKEFSSDNLVYTEFIEAVGPVNSDEKQINVLFNTPGIKEIQLKNIFKDSVTEGVKQEDGNWLVEKVFTVTVFDDLKPVFQVLKGTEVVLNITETDLPNIANSASWKTVSVEAGEKLTYVDMTTSGEPDSRSWTFSGGDKETSSAESVDVLYNSLGDFVAGSMNSIRKDPKPKAEVLKLIPLKIKVIPSTQPFVINGGIKEDATEVISFNVTGEIGVLTASEKDNFTVHVENTLAGFNQNIVVKSVAINSSDATQIDITLVAPIYNSDIVKISYTSGNIQSVDTRVLESFGPKTVAMDFQGAMNVAGYTGYEDEWGGSGNQFKKANTEGYFAQHNSNNEGGPLYYWRDDSKAYQGKSSMKFETTADGIPALARLQGGSFSTLSPVTAGTYVPSVWVYLDGSNTMNTIQFNFNADPTATFNFDLSTTEKGKWVRLTLPEITLGDISSGRFDLNISNTGQDDAIVQKLWLDSFDLLIVEAR
;
A
#
# COMPACT_ATOMS: atom_id res chain seq x y z
N MET A 1 10.39 7.76 -118.29
CA MET A 1 8.93 8.06 -118.36
C MET A 1 8.13 6.78 -118.14
N LYS A 2 7.19 6.81 -117.18
CA LYS A 2 5.95 6.00 -117.11
C LYS A 2 6.07 4.46 -117.25
N LYS A 3 5.99 3.72 -116.13
CA LYS A 3 4.72 3.14 -115.62
C LYS A 3 4.93 2.27 -114.37
N MET A 4 4.35 2.76 -113.27
CA MET A 4 3.94 2.01 -112.08
C MET A 4 2.93 0.91 -112.43
N LYS A 5 2.75 0.01 -111.46
CA LYS A 5 1.71 -1.03 -111.29
C LYS A 5 2.11 -2.43 -111.76
N LYS A 6 2.84 -3.12 -110.89
CA LYS A 6 2.56 -4.51 -110.44
C LYS A 6 3.32 -4.81 -109.13
N ILE A 7 3.28 -3.81 -108.24
CA ILE A 7 3.48 -3.95 -106.79
C ILE A 7 2.11 -4.42 -106.29
N GLY A 8 1.97 -5.69 -105.90
CA GLY A 8 0.67 -6.19 -105.42
C GLY A 8 0.49 -7.70 -105.24
N ILE A 9 1.40 -8.56 -105.71
CA ILE A 9 1.24 -10.02 -105.56
C ILE A 9 2.48 -10.74 -104.98
N ILE A 10 3.63 -10.07 -104.86
CA ILE A 10 4.86 -10.69 -104.33
C ILE A 10 5.08 -10.36 -102.83
N LEU A 11 4.36 -9.39 -102.26
CA LEU A 11 4.47 -9.00 -100.84
C LEU A 11 3.43 -9.67 -99.92
N VAL A 12 2.55 -10.52 -100.46
CA VAL A 12 1.55 -11.30 -99.69
C VAL A 12 2.02 -12.76 -99.49
N LEU A 13 3.09 -13.18 -100.17
CA LEU A 13 3.61 -14.57 -100.13
C LEU A 13 4.91 -14.74 -99.31
N ILE A 14 5.43 -13.67 -98.71
CA ILE A 14 6.60 -13.73 -97.81
C ILE A 14 6.19 -13.62 -96.32
N ILE A 15 4.90 -13.38 -96.02
CA ILE A 15 4.35 -13.37 -94.65
C ILE A 15 3.88 -14.78 -94.21
N ALA A 16 3.93 -15.78 -95.10
CA ALA A 16 3.41 -17.13 -94.82
C ALA A 16 4.48 -18.22 -94.52
N ALA A 17 5.76 -17.86 -94.30
CA ALA A 17 6.84 -18.85 -94.13
C ALA A 17 7.71 -18.70 -92.86
N PHE A 18 7.45 -17.72 -91.99
CA PHE A 18 7.97 -17.71 -90.63
C PHE A 18 6.87 -17.19 -89.71
N GLY A 19 5.83 -18.02 -89.56
CA GLY A 19 4.92 -17.90 -88.44
C GLY A 19 5.75 -17.95 -87.16
N CYS A 20 5.50 -16.99 -86.28
CA CYS A 20 5.81 -17.14 -84.87
C CYS A 20 5.34 -18.53 -84.45
N SER A 21 6.24 -19.39 -83.99
CA SER A 21 5.84 -20.30 -82.92
C SER A 21 5.45 -19.37 -81.77
N GLU A 22 4.16 -19.06 -81.67
CA GLU A 22 3.58 -18.81 -80.36
C GLU A 22 3.97 -20.04 -79.56
N ASN A 23 5.01 -19.91 -78.73
CA ASN A 23 5.08 -20.70 -77.53
C ASN A 23 3.85 -20.24 -76.76
N GLU A 24 2.70 -20.86 -77.03
CA GLU A 24 1.63 -20.97 -76.06
C GLU A 24 2.30 -21.61 -74.84
N TYR A 25 2.78 -20.75 -73.94
CA TYR A 25 3.05 -21.15 -72.59
C TYR A 25 1.69 -21.54 -72.02
N GLU A 26 1.32 -22.81 -72.19
CA GLU A 26 0.35 -23.43 -71.31
C GLU A 26 1.02 -23.45 -69.94
N ALA A 27 0.63 -22.51 -69.08
CA ALA A 27 0.90 -22.64 -67.66
C ALA A 27 0.43 -24.04 -67.24
N PRO A 28 1.27 -24.86 -66.59
CA PRO A 28 0.87 -26.19 -66.18
C PRO A 28 -0.21 -26.05 -65.10
N TYR A 29 -1.47 -25.97 -65.52
CA TYR A 29 -2.61 -25.98 -64.63
C TYR A 29 -2.71 -27.39 -64.04
N GLY A 30 -2.24 -27.56 -62.79
CA GLY A 30 -2.40 -28.77 -62.00
C GLY A 30 -1.16 -29.66 -61.83
N ASP A 31 -0.04 -29.37 -62.51
CA ASP A 31 1.22 -30.13 -62.36
C ASP A 31 2.27 -29.33 -61.57
N PHE A 32 1.87 -28.77 -60.44
CA PHE A 32 2.78 -28.14 -59.48
C PHE A 32 2.64 -28.81 -58.12
N ASN A 33 3.74 -28.91 -57.38
CA ASN A 33 3.75 -29.42 -56.03
C ASN A 33 3.59 -28.25 -55.05
N SER A 34 2.73 -28.39 -54.05
CA SER A 34 2.57 -27.36 -53.02
C SER A 34 2.36 -28.00 -51.66
N PHE A 35 3.07 -27.50 -50.65
CA PHE A 35 2.86 -27.86 -49.25
C PHE A 35 1.96 -26.81 -48.57
N SER A 36 0.82 -27.23 -48.02
CA SER A 36 -0.13 -26.34 -47.35
C SER A 36 -1.06 -27.12 -46.41
N TRP A 37 -1.51 -26.47 -45.33
CA TRP A 37 -2.46 -27.04 -44.37
C TRP A 37 -3.54 -26.03 -43.98
N LEU A 38 -4.65 -26.51 -43.45
CA LEU A 38 -5.70 -25.71 -42.81
C LEU A 38 -5.94 -26.23 -41.40
N THR A 39 -6.31 -25.34 -40.48
CA THR A 39 -6.67 -25.73 -39.10
C THR A 39 -7.94 -25.03 -38.66
N THR A 40 -8.61 -25.57 -37.63
CA THR A 40 -9.76 -24.92 -36.98
C THR A 40 -9.37 -23.72 -36.09
N LYS A 41 -8.07 -23.41 -35.99
CA LYS A 41 -7.54 -22.29 -35.22
C LYS A 41 -7.07 -21.18 -36.18
N SER A 42 -5.80 -21.20 -36.55
CA SER A 42 -5.17 -20.24 -37.46
C SER A 42 -4.51 -20.98 -38.62
N THR A 43 -4.59 -20.44 -39.83
CA THR A 43 -4.07 -21.09 -41.04
C THR A 43 -2.60 -20.75 -41.32
N THR A 44 -1.98 -19.86 -40.54
CA THR A 44 -0.58 -19.45 -40.72
C THR A 44 0.32 -19.88 -39.56
N ASP A 45 -0.27 -20.24 -38.42
CA ASP A 45 0.48 -20.55 -37.21
C ASP A 45 0.79 -22.05 -37.12
N THR A 46 1.76 -22.38 -36.29
CA THR A 46 2.11 -23.76 -35.93
C THR A 46 2.05 -23.99 -34.44
N ASP A 47 1.90 -22.93 -33.64
CA ASP A 47 1.79 -22.97 -32.20
C ASP A 47 0.35 -22.63 -31.80
N TYR A 48 -0.31 -23.54 -31.09
CA TYR A 48 -1.69 -23.43 -30.69
C TYR A 48 -1.84 -23.57 -29.18
N VAL A 49 -2.91 -22.98 -28.65
CA VAL A 49 -3.32 -23.12 -27.25
C VAL A 49 -4.75 -23.66 -27.18
N VAL A 50 -4.98 -24.60 -26.27
CA VAL A 50 -6.30 -25.24 -26.06
C VAL A 50 -6.52 -25.56 -24.59
N ALA A 51 -7.78 -25.61 -24.18
CA ALA A 51 -8.12 -26.19 -22.88
C ALA A 51 -8.06 -27.72 -22.95
N LEU A 52 -7.88 -28.36 -21.79
CA LEU A 52 -7.99 -29.81 -21.66
C LEU A 52 -9.35 -30.29 -22.19
N ASN A 53 -9.34 -31.43 -22.89
CA ASN A 53 -10.51 -32.05 -23.53
C ASN A 53 -11.16 -31.23 -24.66
N GLU A 54 -10.47 -30.23 -25.20
CA GLU A 54 -10.82 -29.63 -26.49
C GLU A 54 -10.10 -30.35 -27.64
N PHE A 55 -10.58 -30.14 -28.88
CA PHE A 55 -9.96 -30.68 -30.09
C PHE A 55 -9.49 -29.60 -31.05
N ILE A 56 -8.51 -29.94 -31.89
CA ILE A 56 -8.12 -29.17 -33.08
C ILE A 56 -8.34 -30.03 -34.33
N GLY A 57 -8.99 -29.47 -35.35
CA GLY A 57 -9.04 -30.07 -36.68
C GLY A 57 -7.84 -29.61 -37.51
N LEU A 58 -7.14 -30.56 -38.13
CA LEU A 58 -5.99 -30.33 -39.01
C LEU A 58 -6.28 -30.97 -40.37
N TYR A 59 -6.07 -30.24 -41.46
CA TYR A 59 -6.30 -30.73 -42.81
C TYR A 59 -5.09 -30.46 -43.70
N ASP A 60 -4.49 -31.52 -44.23
CA ASP A 60 -3.44 -31.44 -45.25
C ASP A 60 -4.09 -31.15 -46.63
N VAL A 61 -3.86 -29.93 -47.13
CA VAL A 61 -4.35 -29.47 -48.45
C VAL A 61 -3.22 -29.38 -49.47
N SER A 62 -2.12 -30.11 -49.24
CA SER A 62 -0.99 -30.20 -50.16
C SER A 62 -1.39 -30.82 -51.50
N ASN A 63 -0.84 -30.30 -52.60
CA ASN A 63 -1.05 -30.83 -53.95
C ASN A 63 0.14 -31.68 -54.41
N ASN A 64 -0.15 -32.78 -55.09
CA ASN A 64 0.84 -33.67 -55.73
C ASN A 64 1.90 -34.27 -54.78
N SER A 65 1.54 -34.53 -53.52
CA SER A 65 2.36 -35.33 -52.60
C SER A 65 2.39 -36.82 -52.99
N ILE A 66 3.57 -37.44 -53.02
CA ILE A 66 3.77 -38.89 -53.16
C ILE A 66 3.17 -39.64 -51.97
N SER A 67 3.39 -39.13 -50.76
CA SER A 67 2.81 -39.66 -49.53
C SER A 67 2.55 -38.54 -48.54
N HIS A 68 1.59 -38.76 -47.63
CA HIS A 68 1.33 -37.90 -46.49
C HIS A 68 1.07 -38.78 -45.26
N ASN A 69 1.40 -38.29 -44.08
CA ASN A 69 1.10 -38.98 -42.83
C ASN A 69 1.09 -37.99 -41.66
N TRP A 70 0.13 -38.16 -40.75
CA TRP A 70 0.08 -37.47 -39.48
C TRP A 70 0.57 -38.37 -38.35
N TYR A 71 1.36 -37.82 -37.43
CA TYR A 71 1.71 -38.46 -36.16
C TYR A 71 1.11 -37.68 -34.99
N LEU A 72 0.37 -38.38 -34.13
CA LEU A 72 -0.19 -37.87 -32.89
C LEU A 72 0.60 -38.43 -31.71
N PRO A 73 1.02 -37.60 -30.74
CA PRO A 73 1.80 -38.05 -29.58
C PRO A 73 0.91 -38.61 -28.44
N GLU A 74 1.54 -39.15 -27.40
CA GLU A 74 0.85 -39.55 -26.16
C GLU A 74 0.04 -38.42 -25.50
N GLY A 75 -1.09 -38.79 -24.91
CA GLY A 75 -2.01 -37.83 -24.28
C GLY A 75 -2.94 -37.12 -25.26
N THR A 76 -3.01 -37.59 -26.50
CA THR A 76 -3.98 -37.15 -27.51
C THR A 76 -4.87 -38.32 -27.96
N SER A 77 -5.99 -38.02 -28.61
CA SER A 77 -6.88 -38.99 -29.24
C SER A 77 -7.30 -38.52 -30.63
N LEU A 78 -7.34 -39.45 -31.57
CA LEU A 78 -7.96 -39.23 -32.87
C LEU A 78 -9.47 -39.41 -32.75
N LEU A 79 -10.23 -38.39 -33.15
CA LEU A 79 -11.69 -38.45 -33.20
C LEU A 79 -12.18 -38.86 -34.60
N ASN A 80 -13.24 -39.68 -34.63
CA ASN A 80 -13.97 -39.97 -35.86
C ASN A 80 -14.71 -38.72 -36.39
N LYS A 81 -15.46 -38.83 -37.49
CA LYS A 81 -16.16 -37.69 -38.13
C LYS A 81 -17.64 -37.56 -37.72
N GLU A 82 -18.08 -38.31 -36.71
CA GLU A 82 -19.49 -38.43 -36.31
C GLU A 82 -19.87 -37.49 -35.15
N PHE A 83 -19.07 -36.45 -34.91
CA PHE A 83 -19.35 -35.42 -33.91
C PHE A 83 -19.63 -34.05 -34.55
N SER A 84 -20.24 -33.15 -33.77
CA SER A 84 -20.55 -31.79 -34.15
C SER A 84 -19.95 -30.79 -33.17
N SER A 85 -19.97 -29.50 -33.52
CA SER A 85 -19.55 -28.42 -32.63
C SER A 85 -20.42 -28.27 -31.37
N ASP A 86 -21.60 -28.90 -31.33
CA ASP A 86 -22.53 -28.81 -30.20
C ASP A 86 -22.25 -29.87 -29.12
N ASN A 87 -21.35 -30.82 -29.38
CA ASN A 87 -20.96 -31.84 -28.42
C ASN A 87 -20.08 -31.24 -27.31
N LEU A 88 -20.45 -31.48 -26.04
CA LEU A 88 -19.69 -31.01 -24.87
C LEU A 88 -18.69 -32.05 -24.35
N VAL A 89 -18.84 -33.31 -24.75
CA VAL A 89 -17.99 -34.43 -24.35
C VAL A 89 -17.67 -35.24 -25.59
N TYR A 90 -16.38 -35.45 -25.86
CA TYR A 90 -15.91 -36.10 -27.09
C TYR A 90 -15.49 -37.56 -26.91
N THR A 91 -15.54 -38.09 -25.69
CA THR A 91 -15.02 -39.43 -25.34
C THR A 91 -15.64 -40.56 -26.17
N GLU A 92 -16.89 -40.42 -26.58
CA GLU A 92 -17.61 -41.42 -27.39
C GLU A 92 -17.17 -41.45 -28.87
N PHE A 93 -16.46 -40.42 -29.33
CA PHE A 93 -16.00 -40.31 -30.72
C PHE A 93 -14.52 -40.68 -30.89
N ILE A 94 -13.85 -41.14 -29.83
CA ILE A 94 -12.45 -41.54 -29.87
C ILE A 94 -12.31 -42.82 -30.70
N GLU A 95 -11.62 -42.70 -31.83
CA GLU A 95 -11.30 -43.82 -32.72
C GLU A 95 -9.97 -44.48 -32.33
N ALA A 96 -8.97 -43.67 -31.96
CA ALA A 96 -7.66 -44.16 -31.53
C ALA A 96 -7.06 -43.24 -30.45
N VAL A 97 -6.21 -43.80 -29.59
CA VAL A 97 -5.46 -43.07 -28.57
C VAL A 97 -4.00 -43.00 -29.00
N GLY A 98 -3.39 -41.82 -28.86
CA GLY A 98 -1.98 -41.61 -29.18
C GLY A 98 -1.04 -42.46 -28.29
N PRO A 99 0.15 -42.83 -28.80
CA PRO A 99 0.73 -42.37 -30.04
C PRO A 99 0.19 -43.15 -31.25
N VAL A 100 -0.22 -42.44 -32.31
CA VAL A 100 -0.85 -43.05 -33.48
C VAL A 100 -0.49 -42.31 -34.76
N ASN A 101 -0.35 -43.05 -35.86
CA ASN A 101 -0.18 -42.48 -37.20
C ASN A 101 -1.50 -42.53 -37.97
N SER A 102 -1.75 -41.52 -38.81
CA SER A 102 -2.96 -41.46 -39.65
C SER A 102 -2.62 -41.01 -41.07
N ASP A 103 -3.11 -41.79 -42.04
CA ASP A 103 -3.08 -41.46 -43.46
C ASP A 103 -4.36 -40.75 -43.89
N GLU A 104 -5.16 -40.22 -42.96
CA GLU A 104 -6.30 -39.36 -43.31
C GLU A 104 -5.83 -37.95 -43.63
N LYS A 105 -6.32 -37.36 -44.74
CA LYS A 105 -5.98 -35.97 -45.08
C LYS A 105 -6.43 -34.99 -43.99
N GLN A 106 -7.61 -35.23 -43.40
CA GLN A 106 -8.14 -34.45 -42.29
C GLN A 106 -8.17 -35.29 -41.02
N ILE A 107 -7.64 -34.77 -39.92
CA ILE A 107 -7.68 -35.37 -38.58
C ILE A 107 -8.32 -34.41 -37.58
N ASN A 108 -8.98 -34.95 -36.56
CA ASN A 108 -9.49 -34.20 -35.42
C ASN A 108 -8.79 -34.74 -34.16
N VAL A 109 -7.98 -33.90 -33.52
CA VAL A 109 -7.13 -34.31 -32.40
C VAL A 109 -7.68 -33.76 -31.10
N LEU A 110 -8.17 -34.65 -30.22
CA LEU A 110 -8.59 -34.36 -28.86
C LEU A 110 -7.37 -34.39 -27.92
N PHE A 111 -7.29 -33.43 -27.00
CA PHE A 111 -6.17 -33.31 -26.05
C PHE A 111 -6.59 -33.76 -24.64
N ASN A 112 -6.15 -34.96 -24.23
CA ASN A 112 -6.62 -35.60 -22.99
C ASN A 112 -5.70 -35.36 -21.78
N THR A 113 -4.49 -34.84 -21.99
CA THR A 113 -3.57 -34.50 -20.89
C THR A 113 -2.93 -33.13 -21.10
N PRO A 114 -2.70 -32.36 -20.02
CA PRO A 114 -2.11 -31.03 -20.11
C PRO A 114 -0.63 -31.09 -20.54
N GLY A 115 -0.09 -29.92 -20.91
CA GLY A 115 1.29 -29.74 -21.34
C GLY A 115 1.45 -29.58 -22.85
N ILE A 116 2.70 -29.63 -23.31
CA ILE A 116 3.04 -29.43 -24.73
C ILE A 116 2.85 -30.74 -25.50
N LYS A 117 2.16 -30.68 -26.64
CA LYS A 117 1.95 -31.78 -27.59
C LYS A 117 2.46 -31.38 -28.96
N GLU A 118 3.27 -32.24 -29.58
CA GLU A 118 3.82 -32.01 -30.91
C GLU A 118 3.19 -32.98 -31.91
N ILE A 119 2.30 -32.46 -32.75
CA ILE A 119 1.70 -33.21 -33.86
C ILE A 119 2.58 -33.02 -35.08
N GLN A 120 2.86 -34.07 -35.84
CA GLN A 120 3.75 -33.99 -37.00
C GLN A 120 3.01 -34.32 -38.29
N LEU A 121 3.20 -33.52 -39.34
CA LEU A 121 2.80 -33.81 -40.72
C LEU A 121 4.05 -34.12 -41.53
N LYS A 122 4.07 -35.30 -42.13
CA LYS A 122 5.16 -35.76 -43.00
C LYS A 122 4.66 -35.94 -44.42
N ASN A 123 5.14 -35.10 -45.34
CA ASN A 123 4.82 -35.20 -46.77
C ASN A 123 6.07 -35.46 -47.61
N ILE A 124 5.95 -36.33 -48.62
CA ILE A 124 7.00 -36.59 -49.61
C ILE A 124 6.53 -36.08 -50.98
N PHE A 125 7.37 -35.36 -51.71
CA PHE A 125 7.07 -34.81 -53.03
C PHE A 125 8.14 -35.21 -54.05
N LYS A 126 7.76 -35.26 -55.33
CA LYS A 126 8.71 -35.54 -56.43
C LYS A 126 9.63 -34.36 -56.71
N ASP A 127 9.08 -33.15 -56.69
CA ASP A 127 9.78 -31.89 -56.95
C ASP A 127 9.79 -30.99 -55.71
N SER A 128 10.65 -29.96 -55.75
CA SER A 128 10.85 -29.05 -54.63
C SER A 128 9.57 -28.32 -54.24
N VAL A 129 9.36 -28.19 -52.93
CA VAL A 129 8.29 -27.42 -52.31
C VAL A 129 8.86 -26.58 -51.18
N THR A 130 8.09 -25.58 -50.73
CA THR A 130 8.39 -24.80 -49.53
C THR A 130 8.64 -25.73 -48.33
N GLU A 131 9.69 -25.46 -47.55
CA GLU A 131 10.15 -26.30 -46.41
C GLU A 131 10.65 -27.71 -46.77
N GLY A 132 10.69 -28.07 -48.06
CA GLY A 132 11.17 -29.38 -48.50
C GLY A 132 12.69 -29.53 -48.42
N VAL A 133 13.13 -30.68 -47.91
CA VAL A 133 14.54 -31.10 -47.90
C VAL A 133 14.72 -32.27 -48.86
N LYS A 134 15.61 -32.10 -49.84
CA LYS A 134 15.91 -33.15 -50.83
C LYS A 134 16.60 -34.35 -50.19
N GLN A 135 16.09 -35.54 -50.46
CA GLN A 135 16.56 -36.82 -49.95
C GLN A 135 17.47 -37.54 -50.98
N GLU A 136 18.19 -38.56 -50.54
CA GLU A 136 19.13 -39.34 -51.39
C GLU A 136 18.43 -40.06 -52.56
N ASP A 137 17.15 -40.42 -52.38
CA ASP A 137 16.32 -41.07 -53.40
C ASP A 137 15.82 -40.09 -54.49
N GLY A 138 16.13 -38.80 -54.36
CA GLY A 138 15.74 -37.74 -55.27
C GLY A 138 14.42 -37.04 -54.93
N ASN A 139 13.64 -37.55 -53.97
CA ASN A 139 12.39 -36.94 -53.51
C ASN A 139 12.64 -35.80 -52.50
N TRP A 140 11.60 -35.03 -52.20
CA TRP A 140 11.62 -33.92 -51.26
C TRP A 140 10.74 -34.23 -50.05
N LEU A 141 11.33 -34.21 -48.85
CA LEU A 141 10.64 -34.47 -47.59
C LEU A 141 10.29 -33.15 -46.90
N VAL A 142 9.04 -33.00 -46.47
CA VAL A 142 8.60 -31.96 -45.54
C VAL A 142 8.19 -32.64 -44.23
N GLU A 143 8.77 -32.19 -43.12
CA GLU A 143 8.37 -32.56 -41.76
C GLU A 143 7.94 -31.29 -41.04
N LYS A 144 6.64 -31.14 -40.83
CA LYS A 144 6.05 -29.99 -40.16
C LYS A 144 5.58 -30.37 -38.77
N VAL A 145 6.01 -29.61 -37.76
CA VAL A 145 5.59 -29.79 -36.37
C VAL A 145 4.56 -28.73 -36.01
N PHE A 146 3.47 -29.16 -35.38
CA PHE A 146 2.45 -28.31 -34.77
C PHE A 146 2.53 -28.48 -33.26
N THR A 147 2.92 -27.41 -32.58
CA THR A 147 3.03 -27.35 -31.12
C THR A 147 1.68 -26.97 -30.54
N VAL A 148 1.16 -27.74 -29.60
CA VAL A 148 -0.10 -27.43 -28.90
C VAL A 148 0.16 -27.38 -27.40
N THR A 149 -0.01 -26.21 -26.80
CA THR A 149 -0.01 -26.06 -25.34
C THR A 149 -1.41 -26.30 -24.79
N VAL A 150 -1.56 -27.39 -24.03
CA VAL A 150 -2.83 -27.81 -23.42
C VAL A 150 -2.86 -27.35 -21.97
N PHE A 151 -3.81 -26.48 -21.63
CA PHE A 151 -4.00 -25.97 -20.27
C PHE A 151 -4.93 -26.88 -19.47
N ASP A 152 -4.48 -27.31 -18.28
CA ASP A 152 -5.32 -28.06 -17.32
C ASP A 152 -6.50 -27.22 -16.81
N ASP A 153 -7.48 -27.85 -16.17
CA ASP A 153 -8.58 -27.16 -15.51
C ASP A 153 -8.11 -26.35 -14.30
N LEU A 154 -8.77 -25.21 -14.04
CA LEU A 154 -8.54 -24.46 -12.81
C LEU A 154 -9.09 -25.24 -11.61
N LYS A 155 -8.23 -25.48 -10.62
CA LYS A 155 -8.58 -26.21 -9.39
C LYS A 155 -8.20 -25.35 -8.19
N PRO A 156 -9.08 -24.45 -7.70
CA PRO A 156 -8.72 -23.54 -6.63
C PRO A 156 -8.31 -24.29 -5.35
N VAL A 157 -7.18 -23.88 -4.75
CA VAL A 157 -6.59 -24.42 -3.52
C VAL A 157 -6.29 -23.26 -2.59
N PHE A 158 -6.68 -23.36 -1.32
CA PHE A 158 -6.44 -22.29 -0.37
C PHE A 158 -6.48 -22.74 1.08
N GLN A 159 -5.96 -21.88 1.95
CA GLN A 159 -5.99 -22.06 3.39
C GLN A 159 -6.55 -20.82 4.09
N VAL A 160 -7.12 -21.04 5.29
CA VAL A 160 -7.50 -19.97 6.21
C VAL A 160 -6.75 -20.21 7.52
N LEU A 161 -6.10 -19.17 8.04
CA LEU A 161 -5.31 -19.20 9.26
C LEU A 161 -5.91 -18.28 10.33
N LYS A 162 -5.76 -18.68 11.59
CA LYS A 162 -5.93 -17.82 12.76
C LYS A 162 -4.57 -17.65 13.43
N GLY A 163 -3.96 -16.47 13.26
CA GLY A 163 -2.55 -16.28 13.62
C GLY A 163 -1.66 -17.19 12.76
N THR A 164 -1.03 -18.20 13.38
CA THR A 164 -0.20 -19.20 12.67
C THR A 164 -0.88 -20.56 12.54
N GLU A 165 -2.06 -20.77 13.14
CA GLU A 165 -2.80 -22.03 13.06
C GLU A 165 -3.61 -22.10 11.77
N VAL A 166 -3.44 -23.17 10.98
CA VAL A 166 -4.30 -23.47 9.83
C VAL A 166 -5.65 -23.97 10.32
N VAL A 167 -6.68 -23.13 10.23
CA VAL A 167 -8.04 -23.47 10.66
C VAL A 167 -8.85 -24.14 9.53
N LEU A 168 -8.51 -23.90 8.27
CA LEU A 168 -9.09 -24.57 7.11
C LEU A 168 -8.02 -24.82 6.05
N ASN A 169 -8.05 -25.98 5.41
CA ASN A 169 -7.26 -26.31 4.23
C ASN A 169 -8.16 -26.93 3.18
N ILE A 170 -8.20 -26.33 1.98
CA ILE A 170 -8.99 -26.78 0.83
C ILE A 170 -8.05 -27.21 -0.27
N THR A 171 -8.18 -28.48 -0.67
CA THR A 171 -7.41 -29.14 -1.72
C THR A 171 -8.14 -29.07 -3.06
N GLU A 172 -7.46 -29.46 -4.15
CA GLU A 172 -8.03 -29.48 -5.50
C GLU A 172 -9.33 -30.29 -5.59
N THR A 173 -9.38 -31.45 -4.90
CA THR A 173 -10.50 -32.41 -4.96
C THR A 173 -11.68 -32.04 -4.07
N ASP A 174 -11.52 -31.09 -3.16
CA ASP A 174 -12.62 -30.68 -2.29
C ASP A 174 -13.68 -29.93 -3.10
N LEU A 175 -14.95 -30.34 -2.98
CA LEU A 175 -16.08 -29.72 -3.69
C LEU A 175 -17.11 -29.22 -2.67
N PRO A 176 -16.83 -28.10 -1.97
CA PRO A 176 -17.73 -27.57 -0.97
C PRO A 176 -19.05 -27.12 -1.60
N ASN A 177 -20.15 -27.55 -1.01
CA ASN A 177 -21.50 -27.21 -1.44
C ASN A 177 -22.25 -26.55 -0.28
N ILE A 178 -22.95 -25.45 -0.57
CA ILE A 178 -23.75 -24.71 0.41
C ILE A 178 -24.84 -25.57 1.05
N ALA A 179 -25.35 -26.59 0.35
CA ALA A 179 -26.32 -27.54 0.90
C ALA A 179 -25.76 -28.33 2.11
N ASN A 180 -24.43 -28.50 2.18
CA ASN A 180 -23.75 -29.17 3.28
C ASN A 180 -23.22 -28.18 4.32
N SER A 181 -23.63 -26.90 4.28
CA SER A 181 -23.15 -25.87 5.20
C SER A 181 -23.38 -26.19 6.68
N ALA A 182 -24.36 -27.03 7.00
CA ALA A 182 -24.58 -27.51 8.35
C ALA A 182 -23.32 -28.18 8.96
N SER A 183 -22.55 -28.92 8.16
CA SER A 183 -21.36 -29.67 8.62
C SER A 183 -20.06 -28.88 8.54
N TRP A 184 -20.09 -27.62 8.09
CA TRP A 184 -18.88 -26.80 7.99
C TRP A 184 -18.27 -26.52 9.36
N LYS A 185 -16.93 -26.53 9.42
CA LYS A 185 -16.17 -26.22 10.64
C LYS A 185 -16.52 -24.81 11.12
N THR A 186 -16.64 -24.64 12.42
CA THR A 186 -16.80 -23.31 13.03
C THR A 186 -15.49 -22.90 13.70
N VAL A 187 -15.02 -21.69 13.43
CA VAL A 187 -13.90 -21.05 14.14
C VAL A 187 -14.45 -19.91 15.00
N SER A 188 -13.98 -19.82 16.25
CA SER A 188 -14.29 -18.71 17.14
C SER A 188 -13.20 -17.65 17.04
N VAL A 189 -13.60 -16.40 16.83
CA VAL A 189 -12.71 -15.25 16.65
C VAL A 189 -13.17 -14.18 17.64
N GLU A 190 -12.26 -13.58 18.38
CA GLU A 190 -12.60 -12.44 19.24
C GLU A 190 -12.78 -11.17 18.39
N ALA A 191 -13.66 -10.27 18.80
CA ALA A 191 -13.80 -8.98 18.14
C ALA A 191 -12.45 -8.24 18.13
N GLY A 192 -12.02 -7.77 16.95
CA GLY A 192 -10.71 -7.18 16.71
C GLY A 192 -9.62 -8.18 16.30
N GLU A 193 -9.88 -9.48 16.28
CA GLU A 193 -8.98 -10.46 15.69
C GLU A 193 -9.18 -10.59 14.17
N LYS A 194 -8.18 -11.18 13.50
CA LYS A 194 -8.17 -11.39 12.06
C LYS A 194 -8.05 -12.86 11.67
N LEU A 195 -8.58 -13.20 10.50
CA LEU A 195 -8.25 -14.44 9.79
C LEU A 195 -7.45 -14.11 8.53
N THR A 196 -6.45 -14.94 8.22
CA THR A 196 -5.61 -14.79 7.03
C THR A 196 -6.03 -15.82 5.99
N TYR A 197 -6.38 -15.37 4.79
CA TYR A 197 -6.77 -16.22 3.67
C TYR A 197 -5.63 -16.25 2.67
N VAL A 198 -5.21 -17.44 2.26
CA VAL A 198 -4.04 -17.64 1.39
C VAL A 198 -4.42 -18.51 0.20
N ASP A 199 -4.23 -17.96 -1.00
CA ASP A 199 -4.35 -18.70 -2.26
C ASP A 199 -3.10 -19.55 -2.47
N MET A 200 -3.29 -20.83 -2.80
CA MET A 200 -2.23 -21.78 -3.12
C MET A 200 -2.48 -22.44 -4.50
N THR A 201 -3.35 -21.85 -5.32
CA THR A 201 -3.76 -22.39 -6.61
C THR A 201 -2.62 -22.32 -7.61
N THR A 202 -2.24 -23.48 -8.14
CA THR A 202 -1.22 -23.62 -9.20
C THR A 202 -1.79 -24.31 -10.44
N SER A 203 -2.71 -25.25 -10.24
CA SER A 203 -3.35 -26.02 -11.31
C SER A 203 -4.17 -25.15 -12.27
N GLY A 204 -3.96 -25.40 -13.56
CA GLY A 204 -4.57 -24.65 -14.66
C GLY A 204 -3.98 -23.26 -14.90
N GLU A 205 -2.85 -22.90 -14.26
CA GLU A 205 -2.13 -21.64 -14.49
C GLU A 205 -3.01 -20.37 -14.42
N PRO A 206 -3.63 -20.10 -13.25
CA PRO A 206 -4.50 -18.93 -13.09
C PRO A 206 -3.73 -17.62 -13.28
N ASP A 207 -4.39 -16.63 -13.86
CA ASP A 207 -3.83 -15.28 -14.05
C ASP A 207 -4.27 -14.32 -12.94
N SER A 208 -5.41 -14.60 -12.30
CA SER A 208 -5.95 -13.75 -11.25
C SER A 208 -6.89 -14.51 -10.32
N ARG A 209 -7.17 -13.88 -9.18
CA ARG A 209 -8.08 -14.37 -8.15
C ARG A 209 -9.00 -13.25 -7.66
N SER A 210 -10.16 -13.64 -7.15
CA SER A 210 -11.05 -12.74 -6.42
C SER A 210 -11.62 -13.47 -5.21
N TRP A 211 -11.44 -12.88 -4.05
CA TRP A 211 -12.05 -13.30 -2.80
C TRP A 211 -13.32 -12.51 -2.54
N THR A 212 -14.29 -13.16 -1.92
CA THR A 212 -15.45 -12.52 -1.30
C THR A 212 -15.52 -13.01 0.14
N PHE A 213 -15.66 -12.09 1.08
CA PHE A 213 -15.76 -12.37 2.51
C PHE A 213 -17.13 -11.96 3.03
N SER A 214 -17.44 -12.33 4.27
CA SER A 214 -18.62 -11.84 4.97
C SER A 214 -18.30 -11.63 6.45
N GLY A 215 -18.83 -10.56 7.03
CA GLY A 215 -18.67 -10.23 8.46
C GLY A 215 -17.32 -9.63 8.85
N GLY A 216 -16.41 -9.45 7.89
CA GLY A 216 -15.12 -8.82 8.11
C GLY A 216 -15.09 -7.34 7.68
N ASP A 217 -13.94 -6.69 7.87
CA ASP A 217 -13.68 -5.30 7.47
C ASP A 217 -13.56 -5.10 5.95
N LYS A 218 -13.50 -6.19 5.19
CA LYS A 218 -13.37 -6.22 3.73
C LYS A 218 -14.42 -7.15 3.15
N GLU A 219 -15.09 -6.71 2.09
CA GLU A 219 -16.02 -7.54 1.33
C GLU A 219 -15.32 -8.34 0.23
N THR A 220 -14.23 -7.82 -0.34
CA THR A 220 -13.50 -8.46 -1.44
C THR A 220 -12.00 -8.21 -1.38
N SER A 221 -11.22 -9.04 -2.08
CA SER A 221 -9.79 -8.85 -2.30
C SER A 221 -9.32 -9.59 -3.56
N SER A 222 -8.23 -9.13 -4.17
CA SER A 222 -7.52 -9.86 -5.24
C SER A 222 -6.10 -10.26 -4.82
N ALA A 223 -5.72 -10.05 -3.56
CA ALA A 223 -4.41 -10.41 -3.05
C ALA A 223 -4.25 -11.94 -2.94
N GLU A 224 -3.01 -12.41 -3.08
CA GLU A 224 -2.64 -13.80 -2.85
C GLU A 224 -2.81 -14.20 -1.38
N SER A 225 -2.50 -13.28 -0.47
CA SER A 225 -2.73 -13.42 0.96
C SER A 225 -3.45 -12.18 1.48
N VAL A 226 -4.49 -12.37 2.29
CA VAL A 226 -5.31 -11.27 2.82
C VAL A 226 -5.72 -11.51 4.25
N ASP A 227 -5.44 -10.51 5.07
CA ASP A 227 -5.92 -10.41 6.45
C ASP A 227 -7.30 -9.74 6.48
N VAL A 228 -8.29 -10.41 7.06
CA VAL A 228 -9.65 -9.90 7.24
C VAL A 228 -9.92 -9.76 8.74
N LEU A 229 -10.19 -8.53 9.17
CA LEU A 229 -10.44 -8.16 10.57
C LEU A 229 -11.93 -8.33 10.89
N TYR A 230 -12.26 -8.92 12.04
CA TYR A 230 -13.64 -9.18 12.47
C TYR A 230 -13.98 -8.37 13.72
N ASN A 231 -14.72 -7.26 13.56
CA ASN A 231 -15.05 -6.35 14.67
C ASN A 231 -16.47 -6.53 15.22
N SER A 232 -17.40 -7.03 14.41
CA SER A 232 -18.82 -7.12 14.77
C SER A 232 -19.18 -8.53 15.24
N LEU A 233 -19.82 -8.61 16.40
CA LEU A 233 -20.33 -9.88 16.94
C LEU A 233 -21.33 -10.51 15.96
N GLY A 234 -21.30 -11.84 15.86
CA GLY A 234 -22.23 -12.57 15.01
C GLY A 234 -21.70 -13.90 14.50
N ASP A 235 -22.55 -14.60 13.76
CA ASP A 235 -22.22 -15.82 13.05
C ASP A 235 -22.21 -15.53 11.53
N PHE A 236 -21.09 -15.79 10.89
CA PHE A 236 -20.86 -15.53 9.47
C PHE A 236 -20.38 -16.79 8.74
N VAL A 237 -20.52 -16.78 7.42
CA VAL A 237 -19.80 -17.72 6.55
C VAL A 237 -18.57 -17.02 5.99
N ALA A 238 -17.49 -17.77 5.78
CA ALA A 238 -16.22 -17.18 5.35
C ALA A 238 -16.24 -16.61 3.93
N GLY A 239 -17.17 -17.05 3.07
CA GLY A 239 -17.37 -16.55 1.71
C GLY A 239 -16.88 -17.49 0.62
N SER A 240 -16.21 -16.96 -0.41
CA SER A 240 -15.78 -17.72 -1.59
C SER A 240 -14.50 -17.19 -2.22
N MET A 241 -13.84 -18.04 -2.98
CA MET A 241 -12.71 -17.70 -3.83
C MET A 241 -13.05 -18.01 -5.29
N ASN A 242 -12.69 -17.12 -6.19
CA ASN A 242 -12.82 -17.29 -7.63
C ASN A 242 -11.43 -17.25 -8.27
N SER A 243 -11.09 -18.30 -9.03
CA SER A 243 -9.83 -18.39 -9.78
C SER A 243 -10.12 -18.16 -11.26
N ILE A 244 -9.32 -17.32 -11.91
CA ILE A 244 -9.61 -16.80 -13.25
C ILE A 244 -8.37 -16.91 -14.13
N ARG A 245 -8.56 -17.48 -15.33
CA ARG A 245 -7.61 -17.51 -16.44
C ARG A 245 -8.15 -16.70 -17.62
N LYS A 246 -7.29 -15.87 -18.21
CA LYS A 246 -7.62 -14.83 -19.20
C LYS A 246 -6.88 -15.06 -20.51
N ASP A 247 -7.31 -14.36 -21.57
CA ASP A 247 -6.59 -14.33 -22.84
C ASP A 247 -5.13 -13.85 -22.62
N PRO A 248 -4.15 -14.40 -23.38
CA PRO A 248 -4.30 -15.29 -24.54
C PRO A 248 -4.46 -16.78 -24.20
N LYS A 249 -4.49 -17.17 -22.92
CA LYS A 249 -4.77 -18.56 -22.51
C LYS A 249 -6.26 -18.86 -22.70
N PRO A 250 -6.66 -20.14 -22.86
CA PRO A 250 -8.06 -20.52 -22.91
C PRO A 250 -8.80 -20.01 -21.66
N LYS A 251 -9.80 -19.14 -21.81
CA LYS A 251 -10.51 -18.54 -20.67
C LYS A 251 -11.12 -19.61 -19.78
N ALA A 252 -10.94 -19.48 -18.48
CA ALA A 252 -11.59 -20.33 -17.49
C ALA A 252 -11.84 -19.53 -16.22
N GLU A 253 -12.93 -19.86 -15.53
CA GLU A 253 -13.31 -19.23 -14.27
C GLU A 253 -13.97 -20.27 -13.37
N VAL A 254 -13.45 -20.43 -12.15
CA VAL A 254 -13.92 -21.43 -11.20
C VAL A 254 -14.10 -20.79 -9.83
N LEU A 255 -15.34 -20.76 -9.36
CA LEU A 255 -15.72 -20.35 -8.02
C LEU A 255 -15.71 -21.55 -7.08
N LYS A 256 -15.09 -21.38 -5.91
CA LYS A 256 -15.03 -22.37 -4.84
C LYS A 256 -15.41 -21.73 -3.50
N LEU A 257 -16.40 -22.32 -2.83
CA LEU A 257 -16.85 -21.85 -1.52
C LEU A 257 -15.78 -22.10 -0.45
N ILE A 258 -15.73 -21.25 0.57
CA ILE A 258 -14.89 -21.44 1.75
C ILE A 258 -15.76 -22.09 2.84
N PRO A 259 -15.68 -23.43 3.07
CA PRO A 259 -16.59 -24.15 3.98
C PRO A 259 -16.22 -23.95 5.46
N LEU A 260 -16.25 -22.70 5.92
CA LEU A 260 -15.92 -22.28 7.27
C LEU A 260 -16.99 -21.31 7.77
N LYS A 261 -17.50 -21.57 8.97
CA LYS A 261 -18.32 -20.66 9.76
C LYS A 261 -17.44 -19.90 10.72
N ILE A 262 -17.71 -18.61 10.87
CA ILE A 262 -16.96 -17.70 11.71
C ILE A 262 -17.91 -17.20 12.79
N LYS A 263 -17.58 -17.47 14.04
CA LYS A 263 -18.31 -16.96 15.20
C LYS A 263 -17.49 -15.89 15.87
N VAL A 264 -17.91 -14.64 15.73
CA VAL A 264 -17.26 -13.49 16.37
C VAL A 264 -17.85 -13.31 17.76
N ILE A 265 -16.99 -13.41 18.78
CA ILE A 265 -17.34 -13.32 20.20
C ILE A 265 -16.72 -12.06 20.82
N PRO A 266 -17.24 -11.59 21.97
CA PRO A 266 -16.61 -10.50 22.72
C PRO A 266 -15.12 -10.77 22.97
N SER A 267 -14.29 -9.73 22.88
CA SER A 267 -12.89 -9.86 23.22
C SER A 267 -12.73 -10.21 24.70
N THR A 268 -11.71 -11.01 25.01
CA THR A 268 -11.31 -11.29 26.38
C THR A 268 -10.40 -10.20 26.95
N GLN A 269 -9.93 -9.26 26.12
CA GLN A 269 -9.12 -8.13 26.55
C GLN A 269 -10.00 -7.09 27.27
N PRO A 270 -9.49 -6.47 28.35
CA PRO A 270 -10.25 -5.52 29.14
C PRO A 270 -10.62 -4.27 28.32
N PHE A 271 -11.81 -3.74 28.57
CA PHE A 271 -12.26 -2.47 28.00
C PHE A 271 -11.96 -1.35 28.99
N VAL A 272 -10.86 -0.65 28.77
CA VAL A 272 -10.23 0.29 29.71
C VAL A 272 -9.87 1.59 29.00
N ILE A 273 -9.56 2.62 29.79
CA ILE A 273 -8.95 3.85 29.29
C ILE A 273 -7.62 3.55 28.58
N ASN A 274 -7.40 4.20 27.44
CA ASN A 274 -6.20 4.12 26.63
C ASN A 274 -5.53 5.49 26.54
N GLY A 275 -4.37 5.64 27.18
CA GLY A 275 -3.62 6.90 27.19
C GLY A 275 -4.00 7.87 28.31
N GLY A 276 -3.66 9.14 28.10
CA GLY A 276 -3.94 10.23 29.04
C GLY A 276 -5.30 10.88 28.82
N ILE A 277 -5.67 11.77 29.74
CA ILE A 277 -6.85 12.62 29.61
C ILE A 277 -6.36 14.03 29.27
N LYS A 278 -6.96 14.67 28.27
CA LYS A 278 -6.58 16.00 27.81
C LYS A 278 -7.80 16.91 27.70
N GLU A 279 -7.58 18.19 27.86
CA GLU A 279 -8.53 19.23 27.46
C GLU A 279 -8.13 19.77 26.08
N ASP A 280 -9.08 20.38 25.37
CA ASP A 280 -8.81 21.19 24.18
C ASP A 280 -9.19 22.67 24.39
N ALA A 281 -8.85 23.51 23.41
CA ALA A 281 -9.14 24.94 23.41
C ALA A 281 -10.64 25.31 23.46
N THR A 282 -11.55 24.32 23.43
CA THR A 282 -13.00 24.51 23.56
C THR A 282 -13.53 24.06 24.93
N GLU A 283 -12.64 23.84 25.90
CA GLU A 283 -12.92 23.34 27.25
C GLU A 283 -13.57 21.93 27.27
N VAL A 284 -13.33 21.14 26.23
CA VAL A 284 -13.79 19.74 26.17
C VAL A 284 -12.68 18.82 26.67
N ILE A 285 -13.00 18.02 27.69
CA ILE A 285 -12.09 17.01 28.21
C ILE A 285 -12.32 15.70 27.46
N SER A 286 -11.25 15.10 26.95
CA SER A 286 -11.31 13.88 26.14
C SER A 286 -10.32 12.81 26.58
N PHE A 287 -10.70 11.55 26.37
CA PHE A 287 -9.82 10.39 26.50
C PHE A 287 -10.27 9.25 25.60
N ASN A 288 -9.32 8.40 25.19
CA ASN A 288 -9.60 7.21 24.39
C ASN A 288 -9.79 5.97 25.28
N VAL A 289 -10.41 4.94 24.73
CA VAL A 289 -10.57 3.61 25.32
C VAL A 289 -10.06 2.50 24.38
N THR A 290 -9.90 1.28 24.89
CA THR A 290 -9.29 0.15 24.14
C THR A 290 -10.21 -0.52 23.10
N GLY A 291 -11.37 0.06 22.77
CA GLY A 291 -12.30 -0.46 21.78
C GLY A 291 -13.34 0.58 21.36
N GLU A 292 -14.00 0.37 20.22
CA GLU A 292 -15.07 1.26 19.76
C GLU A 292 -16.26 1.20 20.72
N ILE A 293 -16.81 2.37 21.05
CA ILE A 293 -17.92 2.53 21.99
C ILE A 293 -19.22 2.27 21.24
N GLY A 294 -19.96 1.24 21.66
CA GLY A 294 -21.27 0.89 21.10
C GLY A 294 -22.43 1.54 21.86
N VAL A 295 -22.27 1.73 23.18
CA VAL A 295 -23.30 2.32 24.04
C VAL A 295 -22.69 3.36 24.96
N LEU A 296 -23.18 4.59 24.86
CA LEU A 296 -22.93 5.69 25.80
C LEU A 296 -24.24 6.48 25.96
N THR A 297 -24.91 6.34 27.10
CA THR A 297 -26.15 7.08 27.38
C THR A 297 -25.85 8.36 28.13
N ALA A 298 -26.72 9.36 28.01
CA ALA A 298 -26.54 10.65 28.68
C ALA A 298 -26.49 10.55 30.22
N SER A 299 -27.04 9.48 30.81
CA SER A 299 -26.98 9.24 32.26
C SER A 299 -25.59 8.85 32.75
N GLU A 300 -24.71 8.35 31.87
CA GLU A 300 -23.34 7.97 32.25
C GLU A 300 -22.50 9.16 32.73
N LYS A 301 -22.92 10.40 32.43
CA LYS A 301 -22.29 11.60 32.97
C LYS A 301 -22.25 11.62 34.50
N ASP A 302 -23.22 10.98 35.17
CA ASP A 302 -23.32 10.97 36.63
C ASP A 302 -22.34 9.96 37.28
N ASN A 303 -21.72 9.10 36.47
CA ASN A 303 -20.67 8.16 36.89
C ASN A 303 -19.26 8.76 36.87
N PHE A 304 -19.11 9.96 36.30
CA PHE A 304 -17.86 10.70 36.31
C PHE A 304 -17.79 11.65 37.51
N THR A 305 -16.62 11.70 38.16
CA THR A 305 -16.27 12.71 39.15
C THR A 305 -15.12 13.54 38.63
N VAL A 306 -15.37 14.85 38.45
CA VAL A 306 -14.36 15.81 38.02
C VAL A 306 -14.06 16.73 39.19
N HIS A 307 -12.91 16.49 39.82
CA HIS A 307 -12.42 17.27 40.95
C HIS A 307 -11.45 18.34 40.46
N VAL A 308 -11.65 19.58 40.91
CA VAL A 308 -10.90 20.75 40.45
C VAL A 308 -10.34 21.48 41.66
N GLU A 309 -9.02 21.64 41.65
CA GLU A 309 -8.28 22.30 42.73
C GLU A 309 -7.41 23.44 42.16
N ASN A 310 -7.53 24.61 42.75
CA ASN A 310 -6.69 25.78 42.51
C ASN A 310 -6.35 26.44 43.84
N THR A 311 -5.12 26.18 44.30
CA THR A 311 -4.65 26.62 45.61
C THR A 311 -4.60 28.14 45.74
N LEU A 312 -4.22 28.85 44.67
CA LEU A 312 -4.10 30.31 44.67
C LEU A 312 -5.47 30.99 44.75
N ALA A 313 -6.45 30.46 44.02
CA ALA A 313 -7.83 30.94 44.06
C ALA A 313 -8.63 30.42 45.28
N GLY A 314 -8.06 29.50 46.07
CA GLY A 314 -8.77 28.85 47.18
C GLY A 314 -9.95 27.98 46.73
N PHE A 315 -9.91 27.47 45.49
CA PHE A 315 -10.96 26.65 44.91
C PHE A 315 -10.62 25.18 45.06
N ASN A 316 -11.51 24.39 45.67
CA ASN A 316 -11.32 22.95 45.82
C ASN A 316 -12.70 22.29 45.94
N GLN A 317 -13.24 21.83 44.82
CA GLN A 317 -14.56 21.20 44.77
C GLN A 317 -14.74 20.38 43.49
N ASN A 318 -15.82 19.60 43.43
CA ASN A 318 -16.21 18.90 42.21
C ASN A 318 -17.01 19.84 41.30
N ILE A 319 -16.76 19.76 39.99
CA ILE A 319 -17.60 20.37 38.96
C ILE A 319 -18.48 19.30 38.34
N VAL A 320 -19.77 19.59 38.18
CA VAL A 320 -20.74 18.64 37.62
C VAL A 320 -20.48 18.46 36.12
N VAL A 321 -20.53 17.21 35.65
CA VAL A 321 -20.50 16.90 34.22
C VAL A 321 -21.85 17.26 33.58
N LYS A 322 -21.80 18.15 32.59
CA LYS A 322 -22.96 18.59 31.81
C LYS A 322 -23.38 17.52 30.81
N SER A 323 -22.41 16.94 30.09
CA SER A 323 -22.65 15.93 29.06
C SER A 323 -21.44 15.05 28.84
N VAL A 324 -21.71 13.83 28.37
CA VAL A 324 -20.73 12.91 27.80
C VAL A 324 -21.18 12.55 26.39
N ALA A 325 -20.25 12.42 25.46
CA ALA A 325 -20.52 12.08 24.07
C ALA A 325 -19.42 11.18 23.49
N ILE A 326 -19.77 10.37 22.50
CA ILE A 326 -18.79 9.68 21.66
C ILE A 326 -18.32 10.71 20.63
N ASN A 327 -17.00 10.82 20.44
CA ASN A 327 -16.47 11.74 19.45
C ASN A 327 -16.95 11.36 18.04
N SER A 328 -17.34 12.36 17.25
CA SER A 328 -17.91 12.13 15.91
C SER A 328 -16.92 11.61 14.87
N SER A 329 -15.62 11.80 15.10
CA SER A 329 -14.54 11.39 14.19
C SER A 329 -13.76 10.18 14.71
N ASP A 330 -13.89 9.84 15.99
CA ASP A 330 -13.23 8.72 16.65
C ASP A 330 -14.19 8.01 17.62
N ALA A 331 -14.70 6.84 17.21
CA ALA A 331 -15.63 6.04 18.02
C ALA A 331 -14.99 5.44 19.28
N THR A 332 -13.68 5.57 19.48
CA THR A 332 -12.96 5.15 20.70
C THR A 332 -12.77 6.29 21.70
N GLN A 333 -13.20 7.51 21.38
CA GLN A 333 -12.99 8.68 22.23
C GLN A 333 -14.29 9.11 22.92
N ILE A 334 -14.19 9.39 24.23
CA ILE A 334 -15.26 9.99 25.03
C ILE A 334 -14.91 11.46 25.27
N ASP A 335 -15.86 12.33 24.94
CA ASP A 335 -15.81 13.77 25.18
C ASP A 335 -16.70 14.15 26.37
N ILE A 336 -16.16 14.94 27.29
CA ILE A 336 -16.81 15.40 28.52
C ILE A 336 -16.89 16.92 28.49
N THR A 337 -18.09 17.46 28.72
CA THR A 337 -18.31 18.89 28.92
C THR A 337 -18.79 19.14 30.35
N LEU A 338 -18.29 20.19 30.99
CA LEU A 338 -18.65 20.58 32.36
C LEU A 338 -19.74 21.65 32.40
N VAL A 339 -20.40 21.81 33.55
CA VAL A 339 -21.42 22.87 33.74
C VAL A 339 -20.82 24.24 34.05
N ALA A 340 -19.56 24.28 34.45
CA ALA A 340 -18.80 25.48 34.78
C ALA A 340 -17.41 25.38 34.12
N PRO A 341 -16.81 26.51 33.76
CA PRO A 341 -15.49 26.52 33.15
C PRO A 341 -14.43 25.98 34.12
N ILE A 342 -13.38 25.44 33.52
CA ILE A 342 -12.09 25.13 34.15
C ILE A 342 -11.05 26.04 33.52
N TYR A 343 -9.98 26.29 34.24
CA TYR A 343 -8.89 27.13 33.77
C TYR A 343 -7.62 26.30 33.68
N ASN A 344 -6.71 26.64 32.77
CA ASN A 344 -5.47 25.88 32.65
C ASN A 344 -4.53 25.98 33.87
N SER A 345 -4.81 26.90 34.79
CA SER A 345 -4.18 26.99 36.12
C SER A 345 -4.78 26.04 37.16
N ASP A 346 -5.92 25.39 36.85
CA ASP A 346 -6.56 24.41 37.71
C ASP A 346 -5.85 23.04 37.62
N ILE A 347 -5.75 22.35 38.75
CA ILE A 347 -5.41 20.92 38.79
C ILE A 347 -6.72 20.14 38.68
N VAL A 348 -6.99 19.61 37.49
CA VAL A 348 -8.21 18.85 37.20
C VAL A 348 -7.93 17.35 37.26
N LYS A 349 -8.73 16.60 38.02
CA LYS A 349 -8.66 15.14 38.15
C LYS A 349 -10.00 14.49 37.84
N ILE A 350 -9.98 13.47 36.99
CA ILE A 350 -11.18 12.70 36.62
C ILE A 350 -11.10 11.27 37.16
N SER A 351 -12.21 10.84 37.76
CA SER A 351 -12.50 9.44 38.03
C SER A 351 -13.78 9.02 37.34
N TYR A 352 -13.87 7.76 36.93
CA TYR A 352 -15.06 7.13 36.41
C TYR A 352 -15.35 5.88 37.24
N THR A 353 -16.58 5.76 37.71
CA THR A 353 -17.09 4.53 38.34
C THR A 353 -17.86 3.74 37.28
N SER A 354 -17.50 2.49 37.04
CA SER A 354 -18.11 1.66 36.01
C SER A 354 -19.65 1.67 36.06
N GLY A 355 -20.25 2.15 34.97
CA GLY A 355 -21.68 2.15 34.69
C GLY A 355 -22.01 1.25 33.50
N ASN A 356 -22.74 1.78 32.51
CA ASN A 356 -23.22 1.03 31.35
C ASN A 356 -22.56 1.43 30.03
N ILE A 357 -21.41 2.12 30.07
CA ILE A 357 -20.61 2.36 28.87
C ILE A 357 -20.13 1.01 28.34
N GLN A 358 -20.52 0.66 27.12
CA GLN A 358 -20.17 -0.61 26.49
C GLN A 358 -19.48 -0.39 25.15
N SER A 359 -18.53 -1.27 24.87
CA SER A 359 -17.96 -1.40 23.54
C SER A 359 -18.96 -2.03 22.56
N VAL A 360 -18.68 -1.92 21.26
CA VAL A 360 -19.46 -2.59 20.19
C VAL A 360 -19.51 -4.12 20.36
N ASP A 361 -18.52 -4.69 21.05
CA ASP A 361 -18.44 -6.10 21.38
C ASP A 361 -18.90 -6.43 22.81
N THR A 362 -19.70 -5.55 23.43
CA THR A 362 -20.44 -5.75 24.70
C THR A 362 -19.61 -5.80 25.99
N ARG A 363 -18.32 -5.46 25.95
CA ARG A 363 -17.51 -5.29 27.16
C ARG A 363 -17.89 -3.99 27.85
N VAL A 364 -17.90 -4.00 29.19
CA VAL A 364 -18.22 -2.82 30.01
C VAL A 364 -16.94 -2.06 30.34
N LEU A 365 -16.95 -0.74 30.21
CA LEU A 365 -15.80 0.10 30.55
C LEU A 365 -15.50 -0.02 32.04
N GLU A 366 -14.28 -0.41 32.37
CA GLU A 366 -13.83 -0.52 33.76
C GLU A 366 -13.72 0.85 34.43
N SER A 367 -13.88 0.87 35.77
CA SER A 367 -13.62 2.06 36.57
C SER A 367 -12.17 2.51 36.43
N PHE A 368 -11.94 3.82 36.47
CA PHE A 368 -10.59 4.37 36.52
C PHE A 368 -10.54 5.64 37.38
N GLY A 369 -9.32 6.04 37.72
CA GLY A 369 -9.04 7.33 38.35
C GLY A 369 -8.73 7.27 39.84
N PRO A 370 -8.37 8.42 40.43
CA PRO A 370 -8.27 9.73 39.77
C PRO A 370 -7.09 9.82 38.78
N LYS A 371 -7.32 10.40 37.60
CA LYS A 371 -6.33 10.70 36.57
C LYS A 371 -6.29 12.20 36.34
N THR A 372 -5.10 12.78 36.30
CA THR A 372 -4.91 14.22 36.02
C THR A 372 -5.20 14.50 34.54
N VAL A 373 -5.91 15.59 34.28
CA VAL A 373 -6.14 16.12 32.93
C VAL A 373 -4.95 16.97 32.53
N ALA A 374 -4.42 16.75 31.32
CA ALA A 374 -3.49 17.67 30.69
C ALA A 374 -4.28 18.85 30.12
N MET A 375 -4.17 20.01 30.77
CA MET A 375 -4.86 21.23 30.37
C MET A 375 -4.30 21.79 29.06
N ASP A 376 -5.16 22.45 28.28
CA ASP A 376 -4.72 23.16 27.08
C ASP A 376 -4.13 24.52 27.45
N PHE A 377 -3.09 24.93 26.73
CA PHE A 377 -2.46 26.23 26.94
C PHE A 377 -2.34 26.96 25.62
N GLN A 378 -2.89 28.17 25.58
CA GLN A 378 -2.63 29.08 24.48
C GLN A 378 -1.18 29.61 24.55
N GLY A 379 -0.47 29.51 23.44
CA GLY A 379 0.85 30.10 23.25
C GLY A 379 0.80 31.59 22.94
N ALA A 380 1.65 32.38 23.57
CA ALA A 380 1.84 33.81 23.24
C ALA A 380 2.97 34.06 22.22
N MET A 381 3.88 33.10 22.03
CA MET A 381 5.12 33.26 21.26
C MET A 381 5.38 32.16 20.23
N ASN A 382 4.62 31.05 20.21
CA ASN A 382 4.79 29.96 19.24
C ASN A 382 4.42 30.41 17.81
N VAL A 383 5.39 31.02 17.14
CA VAL A 383 5.29 31.51 15.77
C VAL A 383 6.19 30.65 14.91
N ALA A 384 5.60 29.93 13.94
CA ALA A 384 6.28 28.93 13.12
C ALA A 384 7.60 29.44 12.50
N GLY A 385 7.59 30.61 11.86
CA GLY A 385 8.79 31.20 11.24
C GLY A 385 9.84 31.71 12.22
N TYR A 386 9.51 31.78 13.51
CA TYR A 386 10.36 32.38 14.53
C TYR A 386 10.83 31.35 15.54
N THR A 387 10.02 31.00 16.55
CA THR A 387 10.41 30.03 17.58
C THR A 387 10.34 28.58 17.12
N GLY A 388 9.66 28.31 15.99
CA GLY A 388 9.69 27.03 15.27
C GLY A 388 10.76 26.92 14.19
N TYR A 389 11.45 28.02 13.85
CA TYR A 389 12.55 28.06 12.86
C TYR A 389 12.17 27.61 11.43
N GLU A 390 10.89 27.71 11.06
CA GLU A 390 10.37 27.16 9.81
C GLU A 390 10.82 27.91 8.55
N ASP A 391 11.20 29.18 8.69
CA ASP A 391 11.60 30.03 7.57
C ASP A 391 13.10 29.91 7.29
N GLU A 392 13.44 29.31 6.13
CA GLU A 392 14.80 29.24 5.61
C GLU A 392 15.30 30.63 5.17
N TRP A 393 16.58 30.91 5.40
CA TRP A 393 17.22 32.13 4.94
C TRP A 393 17.17 32.28 3.41
N GLY A 394 16.44 33.28 2.93
CA GLY A 394 16.33 33.65 1.51
C GLY A 394 16.95 35.02 1.18
N GLY A 395 17.44 35.76 2.17
CA GLY A 395 17.94 37.13 2.01
C GLY A 395 19.36 37.29 1.46
N SER A 396 19.75 38.56 1.22
CA SER A 396 21.12 38.94 0.88
C SER A 396 21.99 39.07 2.13
N GLY A 397 23.11 38.34 2.22
CA GLY A 397 23.99 38.39 3.38
C GLY A 397 24.77 37.09 3.57
N ASN A 398 25.45 36.96 4.70
CA ASN A 398 26.16 35.73 5.04
C ASN A 398 25.21 34.73 5.72
N GLN A 399 24.76 33.73 4.96
CA GLN A 399 23.86 32.66 5.43
C GLN A 399 24.38 31.95 6.70
N PHE A 400 25.70 31.78 6.82
CA PHE A 400 26.31 31.16 7.99
C PHE A 400 26.14 31.98 9.27
N LYS A 401 26.22 33.31 9.15
CA LYS A 401 25.89 34.22 10.24
C LYS A 401 24.39 34.33 10.50
N LYS A 402 23.54 33.81 9.62
CA LYS A 402 22.09 33.73 9.79
C LYS A 402 21.61 32.36 10.28
N ALA A 403 22.52 31.41 10.54
CA ALA A 403 22.17 30.03 10.89
C ALA A 403 21.19 29.37 9.88
N ASN A 404 21.23 29.81 8.62
CA ASN A 404 20.28 29.41 7.59
C ASN A 404 18.78 29.61 7.94
N THR A 405 18.44 30.60 8.76
CA THR A 405 17.04 30.92 9.08
C THR A 405 16.76 32.42 9.06
N GLU A 406 15.55 32.81 8.70
CA GLU A 406 15.14 34.23 8.69
C GLU A 406 15.04 34.82 10.10
N GLY A 407 15.31 36.12 10.21
CA GLY A 407 15.16 36.84 11.48
C GLY A 407 16.25 36.60 12.54
N TYR A 408 17.19 35.68 12.33
CA TYR A 408 18.23 35.38 13.32
C TYR A 408 19.64 35.86 12.93
N PHE A 409 20.55 35.93 13.91
CA PHE A 409 21.98 36.14 13.74
C PHE A 409 22.78 35.29 14.74
N ALA A 410 23.50 34.29 14.23
CA ALA A 410 24.38 33.43 15.00
C ALA A 410 25.75 34.10 15.18
N GLN A 411 25.92 34.77 16.32
CA GLN A 411 27.08 35.63 16.59
C GLN A 411 28.41 34.88 16.44
N HIS A 412 28.44 33.61 16.85
CA HIS A 412 29.65 32.80 16.96
C HIS A 412 29.83 31.80 15.81
N ASN A 413 28.91 31.73 14.86
CA ASN A 413 29.12 30.95 13.64
C ASN A 413 30.29 31.52 12.83
N SER A 414 30.97 30.68 12.07
CA SER A 414 31.93 31.12 11.07
C SER A 414 31.23 31.81 9.89
N ASN A 415 32.02 32.51 9.08
CA ASN A 415 31.54 33.18 7.87
C ASN A 415 31.48 32.24 6.64
N ASN A 416 31.79 30.96 6.81
CA ASN A 416 31.84 29.95 5.76
C ASN A 416 31.49 28.57 6.33
N GLU A 417 31.22 27.62 5.43
CA GLU A 417 30.81 26.24 5.74
C GLU A 417 31.88 25.44 6.49
N GLY A 418 33.17 25.75 6.29
CA GLY A 418 34.29 24.98 6.86
C GLY A 418 34.67 25.37 8.29
N GLY A 419 34.01 26.34 8.91
CA GLY A 419 34.27 26.75 10.28
C GLY A 419 33.15 26.33 11.25
N PRO A 420 33.30 26.56 12.58
CA PRO A 420 32.27 26.23 13.55
C PRO A 420 30.93 26.88 13.18
N LEU A 421 29.89 26.06 13.02
CA LEU A 421 28.50 26.48 12.83
C LEU A 421 27.71 26.04 14.06
N TYR A 422 27.85 26.78 15.15
CA TYR A 422 27.23 26.45 16.42
C TYR A 422 25.72 26.38 16.34
N TYR A 423 25.07 27.28 15.60
CA TYR A 423 23.63 27.25 15.36
C TYR A 423 23.33 27.03 13.88
N TRP A 424 22.41 26.13 13.58
CA TRP A 424 21.98 25.88 12.20
C TRP A 424 20.54 25.37 12.14
N ARG A 425 19.73 25.93 11.24
CA ARG A 425 18.42 25.39 10.91
C ARG A 425 18.58 24.03 10.24
N ASP A 426 18.01 23.01 10.85
CA ASP A 426 18.13 21.62 10.42
C ASP A 426 16.74 21.08 10.04
N ASP A 427 16.61 20.57 8.82
CA ASP A 427 15.38 19.99 8.27
C ASP A 427 15.33 18.46 8.39
N SER A 428 16.43 17.83 8.85
CA SER A 428 16.46 16.40 9.13
C SER A 428 15.73 16.02 10.42
N LYS A 429 15.40 17.02 11.25
CA LYS A 429 14.82 16.82 12.57
C LYS A 429 13.95 18.01 12.97
N ALA A 430 12.71 17.75 13.34
CA ALA A 430 11.77 18.75 13.84
C ALA A 430 10.84 18.12 14.88
N TYR A 431 10.30 18.92 15.80
CA TYR A 431 9.19 18.53 16.67
C TYR A 431 7.86 18.96 16.02
N GLN A 432 7.77 20.22 15.62
CA GLN A 432 6.66 20.76 14.83
C GLN A 432 7.19 21.24 13.47
N GLY A 433 6.33 21.20 12.45
CA GLY A 433 6.72 21.67 11.12
C GLY A 433 7.78 20.79 10.46
N LYS A 434 8.74 21.42 9.78
CA LYS A 434 9.73 20.79 8.90
C LYS A 434 11.16 20.99 9.38
N SER A 435 11.41 21.84 10.37
CA SER A 435 12.76 22.17 10.80
C SER A 435 12.85 22.46 12.30
N SER A 436 14.08 22.52 12.81
CA SER A 436 14.37 22.98 14.16
C SER A 436 15.74 23.67 14.20
N MET A 437 16.04 24.33 15.31
CA MET A 437 17.36 24.91 15.52
C MET A 437 18.31 23.88 16.13
N LYS A 438 19.28 23.41 15.33
CA LYS A 438 20.37 22.58 15.82
C LYS A 438 21.42 23.45 16.51
N PHE A 439 21.89 22.99 17.66
CA PHE A 439 23.14 23.43 18.26
C PHE A 439 24.19 22.32 18.20
N GLU A 440 25.38 22.63 17.67
CA GLU A 440 26.49 21.67 17.55
C GLU A 440 27.86 22.33 17.80
N THR A 441 28.68 21.76 18.69
CA THR A 441 30.03 22.28 18.96
C THR A 441 31.09 21.61 18.07
N THR A 442 32.26 22.24 17.95
CA THR A 442 33.48 21.55 17.47
C THR A 442 34.09 20.75 18.62
N ALA A 443 35.23 20.11 18.36
CA ALA A 443 36.07 19.50 19.40
C ALA A 443 36.60 20.51 20.43
N ASP A 444 36.51 21.82 20.16
CA ASP A 444 36.91 22.90 21.07
C ASP A 444 35.85 23.21 22.14
N GLY A 445 34.71 22.53 22.11
CA GLY A 445 33.64 22.68 23.10
C GLY A 445 32.74 23.90 22.87
N ILE A 446 32.08 24.34 23.94
CA ILE A 446 31.15 25.46 23.91
C ILE A 446 31.97 26.77 24.05
N PRO A 447 31.75 27.79 23.20
CA PRO A 447 32.41 29.07 23.40
C PRO A 447 31.93 29.74 24.70
N ALA A 448 32.65 30.76 25.18
CA ALA A 448 32.26 31.48 26.41
C ALA A 448 30.77 31.89 26.42
N LEU A 449 30.24 32.24 25.25
CA LEU A 449 28.81 32.44 25.02
C LEU A 449 28.49 32.18 23.55
N ALA A 450 27.84 31.07 23.22
CA ALA A 450 27.16 30.93 21.94
C ALA A 450 25.83 31.65 22.02
N ARG A 451 25.63 32.64 21.16
CA ARG A 451 24.39 33.43 21.09
C ARG A 451 23.79 33.39 19.70
N LEU A 452 22.54 32.96 19.65
CA LEU A 452 21.66 33.13 18.51
C LEU A 452 20.75 34.33 18.82
N GLN A 453 21.04 35.45 18.17
CA GLN A 453 20.25 36.67 18.33
C GLN A 453 19.01 36.56 17.47
N GLY A 454 17.82 36.67 18.07
CA GLY A 454 16.58 36.65 17.32
C GLY A 454 16.16 38.00 16.74
N GLY A 455 14.99 37.96 16.14
CA GLY A 455 14.28 39.08 15.55
C GLY A 455 13.87 40.08 16.63
N SER A 456 13.82 41.34 16.21
CA SER A 456 13.36 42.40 17.10
C SER A 456 11.84 42.38 17.23
N PHE A 457 11.30 42.85 18.36
CA PHE A 457 9.87 43.13 18.51
C PHE A 457 9.31 44.18 17.54
N SER A 458 10.14 44.81 16.71
CA SER A 458 9.65 45.55 15.54
C SER A 458 8.99 44.66 14.48
N THR A 459 9.24 43.35 14.51
CA THR A 459 8.70 42.36 13.55
C THR A 459 7.87 41.26 14.21
N LEU A 460 7.79 41.24 15.55
CA LEU A 460 7.02 40.25 16.32
C LEU A 460 5.85 40.92 17.02
N SER A 461 4.79 40.16 17.26
CA SER A 461 3.71 40.59 18.15
C SER A 461 4.26 40.82 19.57
N PRO A 462 3.87 41.92 20.23
CA PRO A 462 4.22 42.13 21.64
C PRO A 462 3.69 41.01 22.53
N VAL A 463 4.44 40.66 23.57
CA VAL A 463 3.94 39.85 24.69
C VAL A 463 3.26 40.80 25.67
N THR A 464 1.96 40.60 25.91
CA THR A 464 1.21 41.41 26.86
C THR A 464 1.57 41.06 28.30
N ALA A 465 1.40 41.99 29.23
CA ALA A 465 1.53 41.69 30.65
C ALA A 465 0.60 40.52 31.06
N GLY A 466 1.12 39.58 31.84
CA GLY A 466 0.38 38.37 32.21
C GLY A 466 1.23 37.36 32.97
N THR A 467 0.62 36.24 33.36
CA THR A 467 1.30 35.08 33.94
C THR A 467 1.49 34.02 32.87
N TYR A 468 2.69 33.45 32.83
CA TYR A 468 3.09 32.51 31.80
C TYR A 468 3.83 31.30 32.38
N VAL A 469 3.75 30.16 31.68
CA VAL A 469 4.66 29.02 31.84
C VAL A 469 5.59 28.99 30.63
N PRO A 470 6.87 29.37 30.76
CA PRO A 470 7.83 29.25 29.68
C PRO A 470 8.03 27.78 29.31
N SER A 471 8.01 27.46 28.01
CA SER A 471 8.22 26.10 27.52
C SER A 471 9.10 26.04 26.29
N VAL A 472 9.80 24.92 26.09
CA VAL A 472 10.57 24.64 24.87
C VAL A 472 10.63 23.13 24.62
N TRP A 473 10.65 22.72 23.36
CA TRP A 473 10.93 21.34 22.98
C TRP A 473 12.42 21.15 22.71
N VAL A 474 12.99 20.10 23.29
CA VAL A 474 14.41 19.79 23.19
C VAL A 474 14.59 18.34 22.76
N TYR A 475 15.51 18.10 21.85
CA TYR A 475 16.04 16.76 21.55
C TYR A 475 17.53 16.76 21.85
N LEU A 476 17.97 15.93 22.79
CA LEU A 476 19.39 15.74 23.08
C LEU A 476 19.95 14.54 22.31
N ASP A 477 21.08 14.73 21.64
CA ASP A 477 21.85 13.61 21.10
C ASP A 477 22.31 12.67 22.22
N GLY A 478 22.52 11.39 21.91
CA GLY A 478 22.89 10.37 22.90
C GLY A 478 24.16 10.70 23.68
N SER A 479 25.13 11.36 23.04
CA SER A 479 26.37 11.78 23.70
C SER A 479 26.28 13.13 24.40
N ASN A 480 25.19 13.89 24.28
CA ASN A 480 25.10 15.24 24.85
C ASN A 480 25.22 15.21 26.40
N THR A 481 26.01 16.11 26.97
CA THR A 481 26.26 16.26 28.43
C THR A 481 25.95 17.66 28.94
N MET A 482 25.29 18.49 28.14
CA MET A 482 24.91 19.84 28.54
C MET A 482 23.84 19.82 29.63
N ASN A 483 23.94 20.80 30.53
CA ASN A 483 23.07 20.95 31.70
C ASN A 483 22.08 22.09 31.52
N THR A 484 22.35 23.08 30.68
CA THR A 484 21.46 24.24 30.58
C THR A 484 21.47 24.93 29.24
N ILE A 485 20.31 25.50 28.91
CA ILE A 485 20.09 26.46 27.83
C ILE A 485 19.35 27.66 28.41
N GLN A 486 19.57 28.83 27.83
CA GLN A 486 18.91 30.05 28.24
C GLN A 486 18.22 30.73 27.07
N PHE A 487 16.98 31.12 27.28
CA PHE A 487 16.28 32.08 26.42
C PHE A 487 16.12 33.39 27.17
N ASN A 488 16.24 34.53 26.50
CA ASN A 488 15.99 35.81 27.16
C ASN A 488 15.49 36.88 26.20
N PHE A 489 14.69 37.81 26.73
CA PHE A 489 14.38 39.05 26.03
C PHE A 489 15.42 40.10 26.42
N ASN A 490 16.21 40.58 25.47
CA ASN A 490 17.42 41.36 25.80
C ASN A 490 17.14 42.75 26.41
N ALA A 491 15.94 43.28 26.21
CA ALA A 491 15.51 44.57 26.75
C ALA A 491 14.83 44.44 28.13
N ASP A 492 14.51 43.22 28.57
CA ASP A 492 13.86 42.94 29.84
C ASP A 492 14.64 41.88 30.65
N PRO A 493 15.41 42.29 31.68
CA PRO A 493 16.20 41.35 32.47
C PRO A 493 15.33 40.37 33.28
N THR A 494 14.05 40.68 33.53
CA THR A 494 13.13 39.79 34.26
C THR A 494 12.66 38.62 33.41
N ALA A 495 12.73 38.77 32.08
CA ALA A 495 12.27 37.78 31.12
C ALA A 495 13.47 36.94 30.59
N THR A 496 14.16 36.28 31.54
CA THR A 496 15.27 35.34 31.30
C THR A 496 14.89 33.96 31.82
N PHE A 497 14.96 32.96 30.95
CA PHE A 497 14.47 31.60 31.17
C PHE A 497 15.62 30.61 31.05
N ASN A 498 16.02 29.98 32.15
CA ASN A 498 17.07 28.97 32.16
C ASN A 498 16.44 27.59 32.32
N PHE A 499 16.54 26.76 31.29
CA PHE A 499 16.05 25.38 31.34
C PHE A 499 17.17 24.45 31.78
N ASP A 500 16.82 23.50 32.64
CA ASP A 500 17.72 22.42 33.07
C ASP A 500 17.57 21.22 32.11
N LEU A 501 18.70 20.78 31.57
CA LEU A 501 18.82 19.67 30.64
C LEU A 501 19.35 18.39 31.31
N SER A 502 19.86 18.48 32.55
CA SER A 502 20.63 17.42 33.20
C SER A 502 19.86 16.10 33.38
N THR A 503 18.52 16.18 33.47
CA THR A 503 17.62 15.02 33.61
C THR A 503 16.80 14.75 32.35
N THR A 504 17.03 15.50 31.27
CA THR A 504 16.28 15.36 30.03
C THR A 504 16.65 14.06 29.33
N GLU A 505 15.63 13.29 28.94
CA GLU A 505 15.84 12.03 28.23
C GLU A 505 16.41 12.26 26.83
N LYS A 506 17.46 11.51 26.49
CA LYS A 506 18.17 11.63 25.22
C LYS A 506 17.52 10.78 24.13
N GLY A 507 17.73 11.14 22.87
CA GLY A 507 17.26 10.36 21.73
C GLY A 507 15.78 10.55 21.36
N LYS A 508 15.06 11.44 22.06
CA LYS A 508 13.67 11.81 21.75
C LYS A 508 13.38 13.28 22.08
N TRP A 509 12.29 13.80 21.54
CA TRP A 509 11.80 15.13 21.87
C TRP A 509 11.15 15.14 23.26
N VAL A 510 11.52 16.11 24.07
CA VAL A 510 11.00 16.32 25.42
C VAL A 510 10.60 17.79 25.56
N ARG A 511 9.39 18.05 26.07
CA ARG A 511 8.97 19.39 26.45
C ARG A 511 9.50 19.72 27.83
N LEU A 512 10.22 20.83 27.93
CA LEU A 512 10.65 21.39 29.20
C LEU A 512 9.76 22.59 29.54
N THR A 513 9.44 22.74 30.82
CA THR A 513 8.66 23.86 31.35
C THR A 513 9.35 24.46 32.56
N LEU A 514 9.21 25.76 32.74
CA LEU A 514 9.62 26.45 33.98
C LEU A 514 8.40 26.72 34.87
N PRO A 515 8.61 27.05 36.17
CA PRO A 515 7.55 27.55 37.02
C PRO A 515 6.87 28.79 36.42
N GLU A 516 5.63 29.05 36.86
CA GLU A 516 4.88 30.24 36.48
C GLU A 516 5.69 31.52 36.76
N ILE A 517 5.62 32.46 35.82
CA ILE A 517 6.25 33.77 35.92
C ILE A 517 5.27 34.86 35.49
N THR A 518 5.23 35.94 36.26
CA THR A 518 4.50 37.16 35.88
C THR A 518 5.44 38.10 35.13
N LEU A 519 5.04 38.49 33.93
CA LEU A 519 5.78 39.41 33.07
C LEU A 519 4.98 40.71 32.86
N GLY A 520 5.69 41.82 32.67
CA GLY A 520 5.12 43.06 32.15
C GLY A 520 4.98 43.03 30.63
N ASP A 521 4.57 44.16 30.03
CA ASP A 521 4.51 44.28 28.57
C ASP A 521 5.91 44.23 27.95
N ILE A 522 6.11 43.30 27.02
CA ILE A 522 7.35 43.18 26.25
C ILE A 522 7.06 43.53 24.79
N SER A 523 7.52 44.70 24.37
CA SER A 523 7.29 45.27 23.03
C SER A 523 8.55 45.83 22.37
N SER A 524 9.72 45.63 22.98
CA SER A 524 10.99 46.15 22.48
C SER A 524 12.14 45.18 22.72
N GLY A 525 13.26 45.40 22.03
CA GLY A 525 14.39 44.47 22.07
C GLY A 525 14.25 43.33 21.08
N ARG A 526 14.81 42.18 21.44
CA ARG A 526 14.85 40.92 20.68
C ARG A 526 14.85 39.72 21.64
N PHE A 527 14.51 38.56 21.11
CA PHE A 527 14.51 37.28 21.82
C PHE A 527 15.75 36.47 21.45
N ASP A 528 16.65 36.24 22.41
CA ASP A 528 17.93 35.57 22.20
C ASP A 528 17.91 34.17 22.80
N LEU A 529 18.57 33.23 22.11
CA LEU A 529 18.95 31.92 22.64
C LEU A 529 20.45 31.94 22.95
N ASN A 530 20.80 31.58 24.17
CA ASN A 530 22.15 31.59 24.70
C ASN A 530 22.53 30.20 25.24
N ILE A 531 23.73 29.75 24.89
CA ILE A 531 24.40 28.60 25.47
C ILE A 531 25.79 29.04 25.90
N SER A 532 26.08 29.04 27.20
CA SER A 532 27.42 29.35 27.74
C SER A 532 28.14 28.09 28.18
N ASN A 533 29.46 28.10 28.18
CA ASN A 533 30.29 27.03 28.75
C ASN A 533 30.30 27.00 30.29
N THR A 534 29.75 28.02 30.95
CA THR A 534 29.72 28.09 32.42
C THR A 534 28.79 27.01 32.99
N GLY A 535 29.32 26.16 33.87
CA GLY A 535 28.54 25.11 34.54
C GLY A 535 28.18 23.91 33.64
N GLN A 536 28.85 23.76 32.49
CA GLN A 536 28.59 22.69 31.53
C GLN A 536 29.81 21.78 31.40
N ASP A 537 29.58 20.48 31.19
CA ASP A 537 30.64 19.55 30.77
C ASP A 537 30.67 19.53 29.25
N ASP A 538 31.64 20.21 28.65
CA ASP A 538 31.79 20.39 27.22
C ASP A 538 33.06 19.74 26.64
N ALA A 539 33.63 18.77 27.35
CA ALA A 539 34.83 18.04 26.92
C ALA A 539 34.62 17.15 25.68
N ILE A 540 33.37 17.03 25.21
CA ILE A 540 32.96 16.29 24.02
C ILE A 540 32.07 17.17 23.13
N VAL A 541 31.92 16.76 21.86
CA VAL A 541 31.01 17.41 20.93
C VAL A 541 29.59 17.36 21.48
N GLN A 542 29.01 18.54 21.70
CA GLN A 542 27.64 18.70 22.16
C GLN A 542 26.72 18.87 20.96
N LYS A 543 25.59 18.17 20.99
CA LYS A 543 24.59 18.24 19.92
C LYS A 543 23.17 18.18 20.48
N LEU A 544 22.34 19.17 20.14
CA LEU A 544 20.91 19.14 20.41
C LEU A 544 20.11 19.85 19.33
N TRP A 545 18.79 19.70 19.41
CA TRP A 545 17.83 20.45 18.61
C TRP A 545 16.80 21.11 19.53
N LEU A 546 16.41 22.32 19.17
CA LEU A 546 15.46 23.16 19.88
C LEU A 546 14.34 23.56 18.94
N ASP A 547 13.13 23.49 19.44
CA ASP A 547 11.94 23.80 18.65
C ASP A 547 10.85 24.38 19.56
N SER A 548 10.00 25.22 18.97
CA SER A 548 8.72 25.66 19.52
C SER A 548 8.84 26.22 20.94
N PHE A 549 9.79 27.14 21.17
CA PHE A 549 9.79 27.93 22.39
C PHE A 549 8.48 28.72 22.47
N ASP A 550 7.89 28.77 23.66
CA ASP A 550 6.64 29.48 23.88
C ASP A 550 6.51 30.01 25.30
N LEU A 551 5.67 31.02 25.45
CA LEU A 551 5.14 31.49 26.72
C LEU A 551 3.68 31.07 26.78
N LEU A 552 3.39 30.03 27.56
CA LEU A 552 2.05 29.49 27.71
C LEU A 552 1.25 30.38 28.64
N ILE A 553 0.15 30.95 28.14
CA ILE A 553 -0.70 31.87 28.90
C ILE A 553 -1.37 31.10 30.04
N VAL A 554 -1.20 31.59 31.27
CA VAL A 554 -1.86 31.04 32.45
C VAL A 554 -3.13 31.84 32.70
N GLU A 555 -4.26 31.16 32.70
CA GLU A 555 -5.57 31.76 32.94
C GLU A 555 -5.80 31.98 34.44
N ALA A 556 -6.35 33.14 34.77
CA ALA A 556 -6.80 33.42 36.12
C ALA A 556 -8.19 32.82 36.35
N ARG A 557 -8.34 32.12 37.48
CA ARG A 557 -9.62 31.60 37.96
C ARG A 557 -10.45 32.65 38.70
#